data_AF-A0A955SEJ1-F1
#
_entry.id   AF-A0A955SEJ1-F1
#
_cell.length_a   1.000
_cell.length_b   1.000
_cell.length_c   1.000
_cell.angle_alpha   90.00
_cell.angle_beta   90.00
_cell.angle_gamma   90.00
#
_symmetry.space_group_name_H-M   'P 1'
#
loop_
_entity.id
_entity.type
_entity.pdbx_description
1 polymer ?
#
loop_
_entity_poly.entity_id
_entity_poly.type
_entity_poly.pdbx_seq_one_letter_code
_entity_poly.pdbx_strand_id
1 'polypeptide(L)'
;MIQKILFCIGLTVLIVSGSFAATITVSGGTGLQAAIDSANPGDTVEVTDSLTYAEDVLVNKDDLVLVCTAIDPATIEAQNNTLRGDLGQLIADLGAPSANDELGLYIEADGVTVDHFNIVNRTAGAGDNALGRACALNVHGSDNTVKTARSLDPTTPTTIARFKSAGGTSARGT
;
A
#
# COMPACT_ATOMS: atom_id res chain seq x y z
N MET A 1 -68.38 -6.17 -18.81
CA MET A 1 -67.10 -6.29 -19.56
C MET A 1 -66.10 -5.32 -18.96
N ILE A 2 -64.90 -5.82 -18.62
CA ILE A 2 -63.58 -5.12 -18.70
C ILE A 2 -63.41 -3.92 -17.74
N GLN A 3 -62.44 -3.82 -16.82
CA GLN A 3 -61.01 -4.03 -16.98
C GLN A 3 -60.34 -4.17 -15.60
N LYS A 4 -59.65 -5.29 -15.37
CA LYS A 4 -58.64 -5.42 -14.32
C LYS A 4 -57.39 -4.69 -14.80
N ILE A 5 -57.01 -3.56 -14.21
CA ILE A 5 -55.64 -3.02 -14.30
C ILE A 5 -55.09 -2.91 -12.88
N LEU A 6 -54.34 -3.96 -12.57
CA LEU A 6 -53.29 -4.05 -11.59
C LEU A 6 -52.26 -2.95 -11.87
N PHE A 7 -52.03 -2.01 -10.94
CA PHE A 7 -50.82 -1.19 -10.97
C PHE A 7 -50.03 -1.52 -9.72
N CYS A 8 -48.97 -2.30 -9.93
CA CYS A 8 -47.98 -2.66 -8.94
C CYS A 8 -47.37 -1.39 -8.37
N ILE A 9 -47.73 -1.02 -7.13
CA ILE A 9 -46.87 -0.17 -6.31
C ILE A 9 -45.72 -1.08 -5.87
N GLY A 10 -44.77 -1.26 -6.79
CA GLY A 10 -43.48 -1.86 -6.50
C GLY A 10 -42.76 -0.94 -5.53
N LEU A 11 -42.77 -1.32 -4.26
CA LEU A 11 -41.86 -0.78 -3.27
C LEU A 11 -40.45 -1.27 -3.65
N THR A 12 -39.79 -0.52 -4.52
CA THR A 12 -38.35 -0.64 -4.75
C THR A 12 -37.68 -0.19 -3.45
N VAL A 13 -37.43 -1.14 -2.56
CA VAL A 13 -36.49 -0.92 -1.45
C VAL A 13 -35.12 -0.78 -2.11
N LEU A 14 -34.75 0.46 -2.42
CA LEU A 14 -33.38 0.84 -2.72
C LEU A 14 -32.60 0.66 -1.41
N ILE A 15 -32.07 -0.54 -1.21
CA ILE A 15 -31.04 -0.76 -0.19
C ILE A 15 -29.82 0.00 -0.69
N VAL A 16 -29.70 1.26 -0.28
CA VAL A 16 -28.45 1.98 -0.36
C VAL A 16 -27.54 1.30 0.65
N SER A 17 -26.83 0.27 0.20
CA SER A 17 -25.74 -0.33 0.96
C SER A 17 -24.67 0.76 1.09
N GLY A 18 -24.73 1.55 2.15
CA GLY A 18 -23.60 2.36 2.57
C GLY A 18 -22.48 1.38 2.90
N SER A 19 -21.50 1.25 2.00
CA SER A 19 -20.26 0.56 2.33
C SER A 19 -19.58 1.42 3.39
N PHE A 20 -19.61 0.96 4.64
CA PHE A 20 -18.74 1.50 5.66
C PHE A 20 -17.36 0.91 5.40
N ALA A 21 -16.31 1.73 5.47
CA ALA A 21 -14.93 1.27 5.46
C ALA A 21 -14.77 0.16 6.51
N ALA A 22 -14.36 -1.03 6.10
CA ALA A 22 -14.11 -2.14 6.99
C ALA A 22 -12.72 -2.00 7.63
N THR A 23 -12.55 -2.58 8.82
CA THR A 23 -11.24 -2.71 9.46
C THR A 23 -10.77 -4.15 9.37
N ILE A 24 -9.58 -4.36 8.80
CA ILE A 24 -8.90 -5.65 8.69
C ILE A 24 -7.73 -5.63 9.67
N THR A 25 -7.81 -6.44 10.72
CA THR A 25 -6.78 -6.50 11.75
C THR A 25 -5.67 -7.49 11.38
N VAL A 26 -4.43 -7.06 11.53
CA VAL A 26 -3.21 -7.83 11.29
C VAL A 26 -2.37 -7.88 12.57
N SER A 27 -1.80 -9.05 12.84
CA SER A 27 -0.82 -9.29 13.92
C SER A 27 0.00 -10.55 13.63
N GLY A 28 1.09 -10.75 14.37
CA GLY A 28 1.97 -11.91 14.27
C GLY A 28 3.17 -11.72 13.35
N GLY A 29 3.44 -10.50 12.86
CA GLY A 29 4.60 -10.19 12.02
C GLY A 29 4.56 -10.80 10.61
N THR A 30 3.38 -11.25 10.15
CA THR A 30 3.16 -11.79 8.81
C THR A 30 1.73 -11.47 8.33
N GLY A 31 1.49 -11.61 7.03
CA GLY A 31 0.15 -11.49 6.43
C GLY A 31 -0.27 -10.07 6.09
N LEU A 32 0.65 -9.10 6.13
CA LEU A 32 0.34 -7.71 5.83
C LEU A 32 -0.07 -7.53 4.36
N GLN A 33 0.68 -8.11 3.42
CA GLN A 33 0.31 -8.00 2.00
C GLN A 33 -1.04 -8.70 1.71
N ALA A 34 -1.28 -9.87 2.31
CA ALA A 34 -2.53 -10.59 2.13
C ALA A 34 -3.74 -9.79 2.64
N ALA A 35 -3.57 -9.04 3.74
CA ALA A 35 -4.61 -8.15 4.25
C ALA A 35 -4.90 -7.02 3.25
N ILE A 36 -3.86 -6.39 2.69
CA ILE A 36 -4.00 -5.35 1.65
C ILE A 36 -4.68 -5.91 0.39
N ASP A 37 -4.30 -7.11 -0.05
CA ASP A 37 -4.89 -7.76 -1.23
C ASP A 37 -6.40 -7.99 -1.03
N SER A 38 -6.80 -8.38 0.19
CA SER A 38 -8.18 -8.64 0.57
C SER A 38 -9.02 -7.38 0.81
N ALA A 39 -8.38 -6.23 0.99
CA ALA A 39 -9.05 -4.96 1.25
C ALA A 39 -9.75 -4.41 -0.01
N ASN A 40 -10.84 -3.68 0.24
CA ASN A 40 -11.48 -2.83 -0.75
C ASN A 40 -10.93 -1.40 -0.66
N PRO A 41 -11.06 -0.59 -1.72
CA PRO A 41 -10.79 0.84 -1.63
C PRO A 41 -11.55 1.49 -0.47
N GLY A 42 -10.87 2.36 0.28
CA GLY A 42 -11.40 3.02 1.47
C GLY A 42 -11.34 2.22 2.79
N ASP A 43 -10.98 0.92 2.75
CA ASP A 43 -10.85 0.12 3.97
C ASP A 43 -9.64 0.53 4.83
N THR A 44 -9.63 0.09 6.08
CA THR A 44 -8.51 0.23 7.01
C THR A 44 -7.83 -1.11 7.26
N VAL A 45 -6.52 -1.18 7.06
CA VAL A 45 -5.65 -2.27 7.53
C VAL A 45 -4.97 -1.82 8.82
N GLU A 46 -5.35 -2.44 9.93
CA GLU A 46 -4.87 -2.12 11.27
C GLU A 46 -3.84 -3.17 11.74
N VAL A 47 -2.60 -2.76 11.94
CA VAL A 47 -1.55 -3.58 12.56
C VAL A 47 -1.51 -3.31 14.06
N THR A 48 -1.78 -4.34 14.86
CA THR A 48 -1.99 -4.20 16.32
C THR A 48 -0.78 -4.55 17.19
N ASP A 49 0.33 -4.95 16.57
CA ASP A 49 1.62 -5.20 17.24
C ASP A 49 2.74 -4.34 16.66
N SER A 50 3.90 -4.37 17.30
CA SER A 50 5.11 -3.65 16.88
C SER A 50 6.14 -4.56 16.20
N LEU A 51 5.69 -5.69 15.62
CA LEU A 51 6.59 -6.68 15.03
C LEU A 51 7.15 -6.23 13.67
N THR A 52 8.11 -6.99 13.16
CA THR A 52 8.64 -6.83 11.81
C THR A 52 7.87 -7.71 10.83
N TYR A 53 7.38 -7.09 9.77
CA TYR A 53 6.70 -7.72 8.64
C TYR A 53 7.71 -7.79 7.48
N ALA A 54 8.35 -8.96 7.37
CA ALA A 54 9.37 -9.24 6.36
C ALA A 54 8.70 -9.63 5.03
N GLU A 55 8.08 -8.65 4.38
CA GLU A 55 7.24 -8.83 3.18
C GLU A 55 7.47 -7.71 2.17
N ASP A 56 7.26 -8.03 0.90
CA ASP A 56 7.26 -7.05 -0.19
C ASP A 56 5.88 -6.40 -0.30
N VAL A 57 5.75 -5.19 0.24
CA VAL A 57 4.44 -4.52 0.37
C VAL A 57 4.15 -3.62 -0.83
N LEU A 58 3.02 -3.87 -1.49
CA LEU A 58 2.41 -3.06 -2.54
C LEU A 58 1.02 -2.60 -2.11
N VAL A 59 0.79 -1.29 -2.11
CA VAL A 59 -0.53 -0.69 -1.91
C VAL A 59 -1.08 -0.20 -3.25
N ASN A 60 -2.09 -0.91 -3.75
CA ASN A 60 -2.76 -0.65 -5.03
C ASN A 60 -4.29 -0.47 -4.88
N LYS A 61 -4.74 -0.10 -3.67
CA LYS A 61 -6.14 0.18 -3.35
C LYS A 61 -6.28 1.65 -3.00
N ASP A 62 -7.15 2.36 -3.72
CA ASP A 62 -7.39 3.79 -3.46
C ASP A 62 -8.00 4.02 -2.07
N ASP A 63 -7.70 5.16 -1.48
CA ASP A 63 -8.22 5.62 -0.18
C ASP A 63 -7.95 4.64 0.99
N LEU A 64 -7.01 3.69 0.84
CA LEU A 64 -6.68 2.73 1.88
C LEU A 64 -5.99 3.41 3.06
N VAL A 65 -6.39 3.05 4.28
CA VAL A 65 -5.69 3.45 5.51
C VAL A 65 -4.88 2.28 6.03
N LEU A 66 -3.55 2.39 6.01
CA LEU A 66 -2.62 1.47 6.66
C LEU A 66 -2.10 2.11 7.95
N VAL A 67 -2.49 1.56 9.11
CA VAL A 67 -2.16 2.14 10.42
C VAL A 67 -1.62 1.09 11.37
N CYS A 68 -0.58 1.44 12.13
CA CYS A 68 -0.16 0.69 13.30
C CYS A 68 -0.70 1.36 14.56
N THR A 69 -1.41 0.61 15.39
CA THR A 69 -2.03 1.13 16.64
C THR A 69 -1.26 0.72 17.90
N ALA A 70 -0.17 -0.04 17.75
CA ALA A 70 0.75 -0.34 18.84
C ALA A 70 1.47 0.93 19.34
N ILE A 71 1.93 0.89 20.60
CA ILE A 71 2.68 2.02 21.20
C ILE A 71 3.94 2.31 20.38
N ASP A 72 4.71 1.25 20.08
CA ASP A 72 5.87 1.33 19.22
C ASP A 72 5.47 1.04 17.77
N PRO A 73 6.11 1.71 16.78
CA PRO A 73 5.80 1.48 15.38
C PRO A 73 6.16 0.07 14.92
N ALA A 74 5.27 -0.57 14.17
CA ALA A 74 5.58 -1.78 13.42
C ALA A 74 6.61 -1.51 12.32
N THR A 75 7.37 -2.53 11.93
CA THR A 75 8.40 -2.39 10.88
C THR A 75 8.00 -3.15 9.62
N ILE A 76 7.94 -2.45 8.49
CA ILE A 76 7.86 -3.06 7.16
C ILE A 76 9.29 -3.24 6.66
N GLU A 77 9.72 -4.48 6.44
CA GLU A 77 11.05 -4.82 5.94
C GLU A 77 10.95 -5.53 4.60
N ALA A 78 11.25 -4.80 3.52
CA ALA A 78 11.22 -5.38 2.18
C ALA A 78 12.25 -6.49 2.02
N GLN A 79 11.81 -7.56 1.36
CA GLN A 79 12.62 -8.72 1.01
C GLN A 79 13.20 -8.59 -0.39
N ASN A 80 12.58 -7.77 -1.26
CA ASN A 80 12.89 -7.57 -2.67
C ASN A 80 13.02 -8.92 -3.40
N ASN A 81 12.08 -9.82 -3.12
CA ASN A 81 12.00 -11.16 -3.70
C ASN A 81 10.90 -11.25 -4.78
N THR A 82 10.09 -10.22 -4.92
CA THR A 82 9.06 -10.09 -5.95
C THR A 82 9.30 -8.88 -6.84
N LEU A 83 8.60 -8.85 -7.97
CA LEU A 83 8.46 -7.69 -8.84
C LEU A 83 7.06 -7.13 -8.60
N ARG A 84 6.93 -5.91 -8.07
CA ARG A 84 5.61 -5.31 -7.77
C ARG A 84 5.21 -4.22 -8.78
N GLY A 85 3.90 -4.06 -8.91
CA GLY A 85 3.26 -2.98 -9.64
C GLY A 85 3.51 -2.99 -11.16
N ASP A 86 3.32 -1.82 -11.78
CA ASP A 86 3.45 -1.63 -13.24
C ASP A 86 4.84 -2.01 -13.77
N LEU A 87 5.87 -1.87 -12.93
CA LEU A 87 7.24 -2.26 -13.27
C LEU A 87 7.39 -3.77 -13.40
N GLY A 88 6.76 -4.53 -12.51
CA GLY A 88 6.75 -5.99 -12.57
C GLY A 88 6.03 -6.53 -13.81
N GLN A 89 4.89 -5.91 -14.15
CA GLN A 89 4.14 -6.26 -15.36
C GLN A 89 4.95 -5.98 -16.63
N LEU A 90 5.60 -4.80 -16.72
CA LEU A 90 6.41 -4.43 -17.88
C LEU A 90 7.64 -5.36 -18.07
N ILE A 91 8.30 -5.76 -16.98
CA ILE A 91 9.47 -6.66 -17.04
C ILE A 91 9.05 -8.08 -17.44
N ALA A 92 7.93 -8.56 -16.91
CA ALA A 92 7.35 -9.83 -17.31
C ALA A 92 7.01 -9.85 -18.81
N ASP A 93 6.41 -8.76 -19.32
CA ASP A 93 6.04 -8.62 -20.72
C ASP A 93 7.27 -8.54 -21.66
N LEU A 94 8.39 -8.00 -21.16
CA LEU A 94 9.65 -7.88 -21.92
C LEU A 94 10.57 -9.10 -21.80
N GLY A 95 10.26 -10.07 -20.93
CA GLY A 95 11.09 -11.25 -20.69
C GLY A 95 12.49 -10.91 -20.18
N ALA A 96 12.67 -9.74 -19.56
CA ALA A 96 13.96 -9.32 -19.04
C ALA A 96 14.34 -10.17 -17.80
N PRO A 97 15.63 -10.48 -17.60
CA PRO A 97 16.06 -11.19 -16.40
C PRO A 97 15.63 -10.41 -15.17
N SER A 98 14.97 -11.09 -14.23
CA SER A 98 14.36 -10.54 -13.01
C SER A 98 15.19 -9.40 -12.43
N ALA A 99 14.81 -8.16 -12.70
CA ALA A 99 15.22 -7.07 -11.83
C ALA A 99 14.39 -7.25 -10.57
N ASN A 100 15.00 -7.34 -9.40
CA ASN A 100 14.21 -7.20 -8.18
C ASN A 100 13.78 -5.74 -8.12
N ASP A 101 12.54 -5.46 -7.71
CA ASP A 101 12.21 -4.08 -7.39
C ASP A 101 12.89 -3.76 -6.06
N GLU A 102 13.93 -2.92 -6.09
CA GLU A 102 14.64 -2.56 -4.85
C GLU A 102 13.83 -1.53 -4.04
N LEU A 103 12.56 -1.81 -3.80
CA LEU A 103 11.56 -0.92 -3.22
C LEU A 103 11.12 -1.44 -1.85
N GLY A 104 11.02 -0.56 -0.86
CA GLY A 104 10.56 -0.91 0.48
C GLY A 104 9.04 -1.08 0.48
N LEU A 105 8.34 -0.03 0.91
CA LEU A 105 6.92 0.12 0.69
C LEU A 105 6.67 0.79 -0.66
N TYR A 106 5.84 0.19 -1.52
CA TYR A 106 5.46 0.76 -2.80
C TYR A 106 3.96 1.12 -2.83
N ILE A 107 3.64 2.38 -3.11
CA ILE A 107 2.28 2.91 -3.15
C ILE A 107 1.98 3.35 -4.59
N GLU A 108 1.09 2.63 -5.28
CA GLU A 108 0.62 2.96 -6.63
C GLU A 108 -0.77 3.59 -6.65
N ALA A 109 -1.53 3.48 -5.56
CA ALA A 109 -2.87 4.02 -5.43
C ALA A 109 -2.90 5.49 -4.98
N ASP A 110 -4.05 6.12 -5.18
CA ASP A 110 -4.34 7.49 -4.75
C ASP A 110 -4.97 7.51 -3.35
N GLY A 111 -4.80 8.62 -2.61
CA GLY A 111 -5.50 8.83 -1.33
C GLY A 111 -5.06 7.93 -0.16
N VAL A 112 -3.99 7.17 -0.30
CA VAL A 112 -3.49 6.24 0.73
C VAL A 112 -2.95 7.01 1.93
N THR A 113 -3.32 6.55 3.12
CA THR A 113 -2.72 7.00 4.38
C THR A 113 -1.88 5.88 4.98
N VAL A 114 -0.62 6.17 5.30
CA VAL A 114 0.27 5.28 6.06
C VAL A 114 0.67 5.97 7.36
N ASP A 115 0.37 5.36 8.51
CA ASP A 115 0.59 5.97 9.82
C ASP A 115 1.26 5.00 10.81
N HIS A 116 2.28 5.51 11.52
CA HIS A 116 2.97 4.84 12.62
C HIS A 116 3.77 3.58 12.25
N PHE A 117 4.42 3.59 11.08
CA PHE A 117 5.35 2.53 10.67
C PHE A 117 6.81 2.98 10.61
N ASN A 118 7.72 2.05 10.87
CA ASN A 118 9.07 2.08 10.35
C ASN A 118 9.10 1.40 8.98
N ILE A 119 9.81 1.98 8.02
CA ILE A 119 9.98 1.36 6.69
C ILE A 119 11.47 1.17 6.44
N VAL A 120 11.84 -0.08 6.16
CA VAL A 120 13.22 -0.50 6.00
C VAL A 120 13.36 -1.26 4.69
N ASN A 121 14.40 -0.91 3.94
CA ASN A 121 14.87 -1.70 2.82
C ASN A 121 16.36 -1.96 3.04
N ARG A 122 16.71 -3.21 3.36
CA ARG A 122 18.09 -3.62 3.70
C ARG A 122 18.87 -4.17 2.51
N THR A 123 18.30 -4.16 1.31
CA THR A 123 19.01 -4.70 0.15
C THR A 123 20.19 -3.79 -0.18
N ALA A 124 21.40 -4.38 -0.06
CA ALA A 124 22.61 -3.79 -0.58
C ALA A 124 22.47 -3.74 -2.11
N GLY A 125 22.09 -2.58 -2.63
CA GLY A 125 21.75 -2.45 -4.04
C GLY A 125 22.89 -2.94 -4.94
N ALA A 126 22.58 -3.86 -5.84
CA ALA A 126 23.11 -3.78 -7.18
C ALA A 126 22.02 -3.05 -7.95
N GLY A 127 21.93 -1.74 -7.67
CA GLY A 127 20.87 -0.90 -8.19
C GLY A 127 20.60 -1.22 -9.63
N ASP A 128 19.31 -1.25 -9.99
CA ASP A 128 18.81 -1.25 -11.35
C ASP A 128 19.93 -0.73 -12.25
N ASN A 129 20.46 -1.57 -13.15
CA ASN A 129 21.75 -1.36 -13.83
C ASN A 129 21.82 -0.06 -14.70
N ALA A 130 21.00 0.95 -14.40
CA ALA A 130 21.13 2.35 -14.76
C ALA A 130 20.98 3.41 -13.60
N LEU A 131 20.38 3.20 -12.40
CA LEU A 131 20.11 4.30 -11.42
C LEU A 131 20.25 4.02 -9.88
N GLY A 132 20.70 2.85 -9.46
CA GLY A 132 21.70 2.70 -8.38
C GLY A 132 21.31 2.85 -6.90
N ARG A 133 20.05 2.90 -6.45
CA ARG A 133 19.74 3.03 -5.00
C ARG A 133 18.44 2.35 -4.59
N ALA A 134 18.55 1.41 -3.65
CA ALA A 134 17.42 0.89 -2.88
C ALA A 134 16.60 2.04 -2.29
N CYS A 135 15.28 1.95 -2.39
CA CYS A 135 14.36 2.97 -1.91
C CYS A 135 13.54 2.34 -0.79
N ALA A 136 13.48 2.95 0.39
CA ALA A 136 12.61 2.45 1.46
C ALA A 136 11.14 2.77 1.20
N LEU A 137 10.83 3.87 0.53
CA LEU A 137 9.46 4.28 0.24
C LEU A 137 9.35 4.82 -1.18
N ASN A 138 8.44 4.28 -1.99
CA ASN A 138 8.14 4.80 -3.31
C ASN A 138 6.65 5.08 -3.44
N VAL A 139 6.28 6.27 -3.91
CA VAL A 139 4.90 6.73 -4.01
C VAL A 139 4.65 7.29 -5.41
N HIS A 140 3.77 6.63 -6.14
CA HIS A 140 3.40 6.95 -7.51
C HIS A 140 2.01 7.56 -7.64
N GLY A 141 1.09 7.26 -6.73
CA GLY A 141 -0.23 7.89 -6.70
C GLY A 141 -0.24 9.29 -6.08
N SER A 142 -1.39 9.96 -6.21
CA SER A 142 -1.67 11.32 -5.78
C SER A 142 -2.35 11.35 -4.41
N ASP A 143 -2.30 12.50 -3.74
CA ASP A 143 -3.01 12.75 -2.47
C ASP A 143 -2.69 11.77 -1.33
N ASN A 144 -1.54 11.12 -1.41
CA ASN A 144 -1.04 10.19 -0.41
C ASN A 144 -0.47 10.92 0.82
N THR A 145 -0.78 10.40 2.00
CA THR A 145 -0.28 10.88 3.29
C THR A 145 0.58 9.82 3.96
N VAL A 146 1.85 10.12 4.23
CA VAL A 146 2.75 9.20 4.93
C VAL A 146 3.30 9.85 6.19
N LYS A 147 2.92 9.28 7.34
CA LYS A 147 3.32 9.64 8.70
C LYS A 147 4.12 8.50 9.32
N THR A 148 5.29 8.24 8.78
CA THR A 148 6.18 7.18 9.29
C THR A 148 6.95 7.67 10.50
N ALA A 149 7.17 6.77 11.46
CA ALA A 149 8.02 7.02 12.62
C ALA A 149 9.51 7.06 12.22
N ARG A 150 9.91 6.26 11.23
CA ARG A 150 11.29 6.29 10.69
C ARG A 150 11.39 5.60 9.34
N SER A 151 12.10 6.21 8.39
CA SER A 151 12.62 5.53 7.21
C SER A 151 14.12 5.30 7.43
N LEU A 152 14.55 4.05 7.44
CA LEU A 152 15.91 3.67 7.84
C LEU A 152 16.65 2.87 6.76
N ASP A 153 17.88 3.29 6.46
CA ASP A 153 18.95 2.43 5.93
C ASP A 153 20.21 2.63 6.81
N PRO A 154 20.76 1.55 7.41
CA PRO A 154 21.97 1.63 8.23
C PRO A 154 23.29 1.74 7.44
N THR A 155 23.31 1.59 6.10
CA THR A 155 24.57 1.39 5.36
C THR A 155 24.86 2.33 4.19
N THR A 156 23.89 3.08 3.67
CA THR A 156 24.11 4.02 2.56
C THR A 156 23.12 5.17 2.60
N PRO A 157 23.47 6.38 2.09
CA PRO A 157 22.45 7.40 1.89
C PRO A 157 21.49 6.82 0.85
N THR A 158 20.24 6.61 1.20
CA THR A 158 19.13 6.27 0.29
C THR A 158 18.23 7.48 0.10
N THR A 159 17.50 7.49 -1.02
CA THR A 159 16.42 8.46 -1.20
C THR A 159 15.30 8.03 -0.27
N ILE A 160 15.06 8.83 0.78
CA ILE A 160 14.10 8.53 1.87
C ILE A 160 12.68 8.30 1.32
N ALA A 161 12.33 9.00 0.24
CA ALA A 161 11.11 8.77 -0.51
C ALA A 161 11.25 9.29 -1.94
N ARG A 162 10.77 8.53 -2.93
CA ARG A 162 10.57 9.02 -4.30
C ARG A 162 9.09 9.34 -4.48
N PHE A 163 8.78 10.59 -4.82
CA PHE A 163 7.44 11.05 -5.20
C PHE A 163 7.43 11.35 -6.68
N LYS A 164 6.59 10.67 -7.46
CA LYS A 164 6.31 11.10 -8.83
C LYS A 164 5.24 12.20 -8.76
N SER A 165 5.63 13.45 -9.01
CA SER A 165 4.72 14.59 -8.82
C SER A 165 3.55 14.55 -9.81
N ALA A 166 2.36 14.23 -9.30
CA ALA A 166 1.09 14.49 -9.99
C ALA A 166 0.00 15.00 -9.02
N GLY A 167 0.37 15.72 -7.95
CA GLY A 167 -0.57 16.39 -7.04
C GLY A 167 -0.34 16.05 -5.58
N GLY A 168 -0.28 17.10 -4.74
CA GLY A 168 -0.61 17.04 -3.31
C GLY A 168 0.22 16.18 -2.34
N THR A 169 1.22 15.40 -2.77
CA THR A 169 1.87 14.44 -1.86
C THR A 169 2.73 15.12 -0.79
N SER A 170 2.47 14.82 0.49
CA SER A 170 3.22 15.36 1.64
C SER A 170 3.78 14.21 2.49
N ALA A 171 5.09 14.03 2.49
CA ALA A 171 5.79 13.23 3.50
C ALA A 171 6.41 14.13 4.56
N ARG A 172 6.05 13.90 5.81
CA ARG A 172 6.60 14.62 6.95
C ARG A 172 7.28 13.62 7.87
N GLY A 173 8.61 13.55 7.78
CA GLY A 173 9.42 12.88 8.80
C GLY A 173 9.46 13.74 10.06
N THR A 174 9.17 13.15 11.21
CA THR A 174 9.44 13.75 12.53
C THR A 174 10.82 13.37 13.01
#